data_AF-A0A1G4IWA0-F1
#
_entry.id   AF-A0A1G4IWA0-F1
#
_cell.length_a   1.000
_cell.length_b   1.000
_cell.length_c   1.000
_cell.angle_alpha   90.00
_cell.angle_beta   90.00
_cell.angle_gamma   90.00
#
_symmetry.space_group_name_H-M   'P 1'
#
loop_
_entity.id
_entity.type
_entity.pdbx_description
1 polymer ?
#
loop_
_entity_poly.entity_id
_entity_poly.type
_entity_poly.pdbx_seq_one_letter_code
_entity_poly.pdbx_strand_id
1 'polypeptide(L)'
;MESGSIQDLFAALKQAGKPNGAGSAEKTTFGVRNGETDFDQDKLEFDEDPKMAQQKTFYEIEQHLRSLPRMQTGFDALSKSESSPKAVQKLDDPVSILHLRKKDATTKKPSTTEQWFTIPKPELTRELKRDLLVLKHRAALDPKRHYKKDKWQLPERFSVGTIVEDKSEFFSSRMKNKERKSTMLGTLMGSDDTNKYFKRKYTEVQAKKTSGAKGYYKKVKDKRKKM
;
A
#
# COMPACT_ATOMS: atom_id res chain seq x y z
N MET A 1 22.84 63.87 7.48
CA MET A 1 22.46 62.66 8.24
C MET A 1 23.60 61.67 8.06
N GLU A 2 24.69 61.87 8.79
CA GLU A 2 25.87 61.00 8.73
C GLU A 2 25.50 59.69 9.44
N SER A 3 25.59 58.57 8.73
CA SER A 3 25.47 57.24 9.34
C SER A 3 26.68 57.03 10.24
N GLY A 4 26.53 57.32 11.53
CA GLY A 4 27.53 57.00 12.55
C GLY A 4 27.93 55.53 12.43
N SER A 5 29.24 55.28 12.44
CA SER A 5 29.78 53.92 12.36
C SER A 5 29.23 53.08 13.52
N ILE A 6 29.09 51.76 13.34
CA ILE A 6 28.70 50.84 14.43
C ILE A 6 29.59 51.06 15.67
N GLN A 7 30.86 51.44 15.44
CA GLN A 7 31.83 51.76 16.48
C GLN A 7 31.47 53.03 17.27
N ASP A 8 30.88 54.04 16.63
CA ASP A 8 30.42 55.27 17.29
C ASP A 8 29.20 55.00 18.16
N LEU A 9 28.32 54.09 17.75
CA LEU A 9 27.15 53.68 18.53
C LEU A 9 27.57 52.91 19.79
N PHE A 10 28.56 52.02 19.69
CA PHE A 10 29.15 51.37 20.86
C PHE A 10 29.92 52.35 21.76
N ALA A 11 30.56 53.37 21.20
CA ALA A 11 31.23 54.42 21.96
C ALA A 11 30.21 55.30 22.73
N ALA A 12 29.10 55.67 22.10
CA ALA A 12 27.99 56.41 22.72
C ALA A 12 27.33 55.62 23.86
N LEU A 13 27.07 54.32 23.65
CA LEU A 13 26.56 53.43 24.69
C LEU A 13 27.54 53.33 25.88
N LYS A 14 28.85 53.29 25.60
CA LYS A 14 29.91 53.24 26.63
C LYS A 14 30.06 54.55 27.39
N GLN A 15 29.83 55.70 26.76
CA GLN A 15 29.84 57.01 27.42
C GLN A 15 28.60 57.22 28.31
N ALA A 16 27.41 56.81 27.85
CA ALA A 16 26.17 56.90 28.63
C ALA A 16 26.18 56.03 29.91
N GLY A 17 27.03 54.99 29.97
CA GLY A 17 27.15 54.08 31.11
C GLY A 17 28.09 54.51 32.26
N LYS A 18 28.75 55.69 32.21
CA LYS A 18 29.63 56.17 33.30
C LYS A 18 28.90 57.11 34.28
N PRO A 19 28.79 56.77 35.59
CA PRO A 19 28.19 57.65 36.59
C PRO A 19 29.19 58.68 37.13
N ASN A 20 28.87 59.98 37.05
CA ASN A 20 29.58 61.05 37.77
C ASN A 20 28.97 61.24 39.17
N GLY A 21 29.80 61.43 40.21
CA GLY A 21 29.35 61.73 41.57
C GLY A 21 30.31 62.61 42.39
N ALA A 22 29.71 63.54 43.17
CA ALA A 22 30.17 64.34 44.35
C ALA A 22 29.69 65.82 44.22
N GLY A 23 29.04 66.55 45.14
CA GLY A 23 28.53 66.36 46.52
C GLY A 23 28.78 67.62 47.39
N SER A 24 27.73 68.26 47.99
CA SER A 24 27.68 69.13 49.22
C SER A 24 26.57 70.20 49.13
N ALA A 25 25.87 70.75 50.14
CA ALA A 25 25.53 70.45 51.54
C ALA A 25 24.57 71.57 52.05
N GLU A 26 23.58 71.20 52.88
CA GLU A 26 22.85 71.95 53.94
C GLU A 26 22.16 73.34 53.78
N LYS A 27 20.87 73.37 54.20
CA LYS A 27 20.25 74.13 55.32
C LYS A 27 19.09 75.10 55.05
N THR A 28 18.18 75.08 56.03
CA THR A 28 16.80 75.59 56.16
C THR A 28 16.66 77.08 56.47
N THR A 29 15.58 77.74 56.00
CA THR A 29 14.82 78.77 56.77
C THR A 29 13.39 78.96 56.23
N PHE A 30 12.45 79.21 57.15
CA PHE A 30 11.03 79.54 56.96
C PHE A 30 10.84 81.08 56.84
N GLY A 31 9.89 81.56 56.05
CA GLY A 31 9.53 82.99 55.95
C GLY A 31 8.14 83.20 55.33
N VAL A 32 7.35 84.11 55.90
CA VAL A 32 5.90 84.29 55.74
C VAL A 32 5.60 85.71 55.20
N ARG A 33 4.46 85.88 54.46
CA ARG A 33 3.74 87.14 54.07
C ARG A 33 4.38 87.96 52.93
N ASN A 34 3.70 88.61 51.99
CA ASN A 34 2.30 89.00 51.74
C ASN A 34 2.20 89.46 50.25
N GLY A 35 0.99 89.44 49.67
CA GLY A 35 0.53 90.53 48.81
C GLY A 35 0.58 90.34 47.29
N GLU A 36 -0.64 90.28 46.74
CA GLU A 36 -1.07 90.78 45.43
C GLU A 36 -0.91 89.92 44.18
N THR A 37 -2.03 89.93 43.46
CA THR A 37 -2.42 89.21 42.26
C THR A 37 -1.61 89.67 41.05
N ASP A 38 -1.12 88.71 40.27
CA ASP A 38 -1.16 88.79 38.80
C ASP A 38 -1.13 87.37 38.22
N PHE A 39 -2.31 86.92 37.82
CA PHE A 39 -2.51 85.78 36.94
C PHE A 39 -2.15 86.24 35.53
N ASP A 40 -0.97 85.84 35.03
CA ASP A 40 -0.74 85.45 33.61
C ASP A 40 0.76 85.32 33.32
N GLN A 41 1.32 84.13 33.59
CA GLN A 41 2.34 83.42 32.79
C GLN A 41 2.96 82.23 33.56
N ASP A 42 2.21 81.14 33.72
CA ASP A 42 2.81 79.85 34.09
C ASP A 42 3.25 79.11 32.81
N LYS A 43 4.45 79.44 32.31
CA LYS A 43 5.25 78.46 31.58
C LYS A 43 6.01 77.63 32.61
N LEU A 44 5.55 76.40 32.84
CA LEU A 44 6.37 75.39 33.49
C LEU A 44 7.54 75.03 32.57
N GLU A 45 8.72 75.57 32.83
CA GLU A 45 9.97 74.92 32.44
C GLU A 45 10.23 73.77 33.42
N PHE A 46 10.07 72.54 32.95
CA PHE A 46 10.63 71.40 33.64
C PHE A 46 12.14 71.43 33.39
N ASP A 47 12.92 71.65 34.44
CA ASP A 47 14.35 71.31 34.42
C ASP A 47 14.45 69.84 34.01
N GLU A 48 14.92 69.57 32.79
CA GLU A 48 15.11 68.19 32.34
C GLU A 48 16.20 67.55 33.20
N ASP A 49 15.78 66.73 34.17
CA ASP A 49 16.68 65.92 34.96
C ASP A 49 17.67 65.18 34.03
N PRO A 50 18.98 65.19 34.32
CA PRO A 50 19.99 64.56 33.46
C PRO A 50 19.75 63.05 33.27
N LYS A 51 18.91 62.43 34.11
CA LYS A 51 18.46 61.04 33.97
C LYS A 51 17.42 60.84 32.86
N MET A 52 16.55 61.81 32.58
CA MET A 52 15.55 61.74 31.50
C MET A 52 16.22 61.85 30.12
N ALA A 53 17.24 62.70 29.98
CA ALA A 53 18.04 62.80 28.76
C ALA A 53 18.82 61.50 28.46
N GLN A 54 19.34 60.83 29.51
CA GLN A 54 19.97 59.52 29.38
C GLN A 54 19.00 58.42 28.95
N GLN A 55 17.74 58.48 29.40
CA GLN A 55 16.71 57.52 28.98
C GLN A 55 16.29 57.71 27.52
N LYS A 56 16.13 58.96 27.06
CA LYS A 56 15.81 59.27 25.66
C LYS A 56 16.92 58.79 24.71
N THR A 57 18.18 59.04 25.07
CA THR A 57 19.34 58.57 24.28
C THR A 57 19.46 57.05 24.26
N PHE A 58 19.20 56.37 25.39
CA PHE A 58 19.17 54.91 25.42
C PHE A 58 18.04 54.31 24.59
N TYR A 59 16.85 54.93 24.62
CA TYR A 59 15.70 54.50 23.81
C TYR A 59 15.99 54.61 22.31
N GLU A 60 16.63 55.70 21.89
CA GLU A 60 17.02 55.92 20.50
C GLU A 60 18.04 54.87 20.03
N ILE A 61 19.00 54.52 20.89
CA ILE A 61 19.97 53.45 20.64
C ILE A 61 19.26 52.09 20.51
N GLU A 62 18.27 51.78 21.35
CA GLU A 62 17.53 50.51 21.28
C GLU A 62 16.74 50.38 19.97
N GLN A 63 16.10 51.46 19.53
CA GLN A 63 15.40 51.50 18.23
C GLN A 63 16.38 51.26 17.09
N HIS A 64 17.59 51.83 17.16
CA HIS A 64 18.63 51.64 16.18
C HIS A 64 19.21 50.21 16.18
N LEU A 65 19.30 49.56 17.34
CA LEU A 65 19.74 48.15 17.43
C LEU A 65 18.69 47.18 16.87
N ARG A 66 17.41 47.50 16.97
CA ARG A 66 16.32 46.71 16.40
C ARG A 66 16.20 46.85 14.88
N SER A 67 16.59 48.00 14.32
CA SER A 67 16.58 48.25 12.87
C SER A 67 17.77 47.66 12.14
N LEU A 68 18.80 47.18 12.85
CA LEU A 68 19.97 46.54 12.24
C LEU A 68 19.60 45.23 11.52
N PRO A 69 20.19 44.98 10.34
CA PRO A 69 20.03 43.72 9.64
C PRO A 69 20.50 42.55 10.49
N ARG A 70 19.60 41.62 10.79
CA ARG A 70 19.93 40.35 11.45
C ARG A 70 20.44 39.36 10.41
N MET A 71 21.38 38.50 10.80
CA MET A 71 21.80 37.39 9.93
C MET A 71 20.65 36.38 9.81
N GLN A 72 19.96 36.40 8.68
CA GLN A 72 18.94 35.39 8.35
C GLN A 72 19.64 34.18 7.73
N THR A 73 19.39 32.99 8.28
CA THR A 73 19.83 31.73 7.68
C THR A 73 18.60 30.94 7.23
N GLY A 74 18.69 30.27 6.08
CA GLY A 74 17.61 29.41 5.57
C GLY A 74 17.46 28.08 6.32
N PHE A 75 18.31 27.82 7.32
CA PHE A 75 18.39 26.55 8.04
C PHE A 75 17.14 26.30 8.92
N ASP A 76 16.65 27.33 9.61
CA ASP A 76 15.46 27.23 10.46
C ASP A 76 14.15 27.06 9.67
N ALA A 77 14.12 27.55 8.43
CA ALA A 77 12.96 27.36 7.55
C ALA A 77 12.87 25.92 7.03
N LEU A 78 14.03 25.26 6.86
CA LEU A 78 14.11 23.89 6.34
C LEU A 78 13.71 22.84 7.38
N SER A 79 13.99 23.08 8.67
CA SER A 79 13.54 22.19 9.74
C SER A 79 12.02 22.24 9.96
N LYS A 80 11.37 23.32 9.54
CA LYS A 80 9.93 23.55 9.72
C LYS A 80 9.08 23.14 8.52
N SER A 81 9.69 22.85 7.37
CA SER A 81 8.98 22.37 6.19
C SER A 81 8.73 20.86 6.29
N GLU A 82 7.68 20.47 7.01
CA GLU A 82 7.14 19.12 6.91
C GLU A 82 6.37 18.97 5.59
N SER A 83 6.86 18.10 4.71
CA SER A 83 6.19 17.76 3.46
C SER A 83 4.98 16.84 3.73
N SER A 84 3.80 17.42 3.94
CA SER A 84 2.57 16.64 3.90
C SER A 84 2.27 16.23 2.44
N PRO A 85 2.18 14.92 2.12
CA PRO A 85 1.81 14.50 0.78
C PRO A 85 0.37 14.92 0.53
N LYS A 86 0.12 15.67 -0.55
CA LYS A 86 -1.23 16.03 -0.98
C LYS A 86 -2.01 14.74 -1.28
N ALA A 87 -2.96 14.40 -0.41
CA ALA A 87 -3.87 13.28 -0.66
C ALA A 87 -4.75 13.60 -1.87
N VAL A 88 -4.56 12.83 -2.95
CA VAL A 88 -5.42 12.90 -4.14
C VAL A 88 -6.82 12.47 -3.72
N GLN A 89 -7.79 13.40 -3.73
CA GLN A 89 -9.18 13.07 -3.50
C GLN A 89 -9.71 12.28 -4.69
N LYS A 90 -10.00 10.99 -4.47
CA LYS A 90 -10.70 10.16 -5.45
C LYS A 90 -12.19 10.50 -5.34
N LEU A 91 -12.75 11.09 -6.40
CA LEU A 91 -14.20 11.26 -6.55
C LEU A 91 -14.80 9.92 -6.97
N ASP A 92 -15.52 9.26 -6.07
CA ASP A 92 -16.23 8.01 -6.36
C ASP A 92 -17.71 8.31 -6.71
N ASP A 93 -18.20 7.68 -7.79
CA ASP A 93 -19.57 7.84 -8.30
C ASP A 93 -20.63 7.32 -7.29
N PRO A 94 -21.67 8.09 -6.91
CA PRO A 94 -22.67 7.68 -5.91
C PRO A 94 -23.38 6.36 -6.24
N VAL A 95 -23.54 6.00 -7.52
CA VAL A 95 -24.19 4.73 -7.91
C VAL A 95 -23.28 3.54 -7.63
N SER A 96 -21.96 3.71 -7.75
CA SER A 96 -20.99 2.66 -7.41
C SER A 96 -21.00 2.35 -5.91
N ILE A 97 -21.14 3.38 -5.06
CA ILE A 97 -21.16 3.27 -3.59
C ILE A 97 -22.34 2.42 -3.10
N LEU A 98 -23.52 2.55 -3.73
CA LEU A 98 -24.71 1.78 -3.35
C LEU A 98 -24.59 0.29 -3.69
N HIS A 99 -23.95 -0.05 -4.82
CA HIS A 99 -23.72 -1.44 -5.23
C HIS A 99 -22.63 -2.13 -4.40
N LEU A 100 -21.59 -1.39 -3.98
CA LEU A 100 -20.56 -1.89 -3.08
C LEU A 100 -21.11 -2.13 -1.67
N ARG A 101 -21.83 -1.15 -1.08
CA ARG A 101 -22.40 -1.29 0.27
C ARG A 101 -23.34 -2.49 0.46
N LYS A 102 -24.11 -2.85 -0.58
CA LYS A 102 -25.02 -4.03 -0.51
C LYS A 102 -24.30 -5.38 -0.61
N LYS A 103 -23.12 -5.45 -1.26
CA LYS A 103 -22.35 -6.70 -1.39
C LYS A 103 -21.29 -6.85 -0.30
N ASP A 104 -20.76 -5.75 0.20
CA ASP A 104 -19.63 -5.73 1.13
C ASP A 104 -20.06 -5.79 2.61
N ALA A 105 -21.31 -5.44 2.95
CA ALA A 105 -21.78 -5.45 4.34
C ALA A 105 -21.89 -6.86 4.96
N THR A 106 -22.00 -7.90 4.13
CA THR A 106 -22.13 -9.31 4.58
C THR A 106 -20.90 -10.15 4.27
N THR A 107 -20.02 -9.70 3.38
CA THR A 107 -18.80 -10.42 3.00
C THR A 107 -17.58 -9.72 3.61
N LYS A 108 -17.07 -10.26 4.73
CA LYS A 108 -15.78 -9.83 5.26
C LYS A 108 -14.74 -10.00 4.15
N LYS A 109 -13.91 -8.98 3.90
CA LYS A 109 -12.78 -9.11 2.96
C LYS A 109 -11.96 -10.34 3.38
N PRO A 110 -11.67 -11.28 2.47
CA PRO A 110 -10.95 -12.48 2.84
C PRO A 110 -9.60 -12.08 3.42
N SER A 111 -9.23 -12.69 4.53
CA SER A 111 -7.95 -12.43 5.19
C SER A 111 -6.80 -12.65 4.20
N THR A 112 -5.68 -11.92 4.31
CA THR A 112 -4.51 -12.12 3.42
C THR A 112 -4.05 -13.58 3.40
N THR A 113 -4.11 -14.25 4.55
CA THR A 113 -3.83 -15.69 4.68
C THR A 113 -4.84 -16.54 3.92
N GLU A 114 -6.13 -16.18 3.99
CA GLU A 114 -7.21 -16.89 3.29
C GLU A 114 -7.07 -16.74 1.77
N GLN A 115 -6.67 -15.56 1.30
CA GLN A 115 -6.38 -15.32 -0.12
C GLN A 115 -5.22 -16.17 -0.63
N TRP A 116 -4.17 -16.36 0.19
CA TRP A 116 -3.00 -17.16 -0.19
C TRP A 116 -3.31 -18.66 -0.38
N PHE A 117 -4.19 -19.23 0.47
CA PHE A 117 -4.56 -20.63 0.40
C PHE A 117 -5.76 -20.92 -0.51
N THR A 118 -6.43 -19.87 -1.00
CA THR A 118 -7.58 -20.02 -1.88
C THR A 118 -7.14 -20.45 -3.28
N ILE A 119 -7.34 -21.73 -3.60
CA ILE A 119 -7.11 -22.30 -4.94
C ILE A 119 -8.01 -21.57 -5.96
N PRO A 120 -7.56 -21.21 -7.17
CA PRO A 120 -8.40 -20.55 -8.16
C PRO A 120 -9.56 -21.44 -8.65
N LYS A 121 -10.63 -20.81 -9.16
CA LYS A 121 -11.73 -21.48 -9.86
C LYS A 121 -11.42 -21.46 -11.37
N PRO A 122 -10.95 -22.56 -11.97
CA PRO A 122 -10.57 -22.58 -13.37
C PRO A 122 -11.80 -22.63 -14.27
N GLU A 123 -11.67 -22.11 -15.49
CA GLU A 123 -12.65 -22.28 -16.54
C GLU A 123 -12.58 -23.70 -17.12
N LEU A 124 -13.75 -24.30 -17.39
CA LEU A 124 -13.84 -25.69 -17.82
C LEU A 124 -13.56 -25.82 -19.33
N THR A 125 -12.28 -25.75 -19.70
CA THR A 125 -11.82 -25.94 -21.08
C THR A 125 -12.08 -27.36 -21.58
N ARG A 126 -12.10 -27.56 -22.90
CA ARG A 126 -12.40 -28.88 -23.50
C ARG A 126 -11.36 -29.94 -23.12
N GLU A 127 -10.10 -29.56 -23.02
CA GLU A 127 -9.00 -30.46 -22.63
C GLU A 127 -9.13 -30.86 -21.16
N LEU A 128 -9.34 -29.86 -20.30
CA LEU A 128 -9.53 -30.08 -18.88
C LEU A 128 -10.71 -31.01 -18.59
N LYS A 129 -11.84 -30.80 -19.28
CA LYS A 129 -13.01 -31.70 -19.19
C LYS A 129 -12.66 -33.15 -19.47
N ARG A 130 -11.80 -33.42 -20.46
CA ARG A 130 -11.39 -34.80 -20.80
C ARG A 130 -10.52 -35.41 -19.71
N ASP A 131 -9.55 -34.66 -19.20
CA ASP A 131 -8.69 -35.13 -18.12
C ASP A 131 -9.46 -35.43 -16.84
N LEU A 132 -10.43 -34.58 -16.49
CA LEU A 132 -11.33 -34.81 -15.36
C LEU A 132 -12.19 -36.07 -15.55
N LEU A 133 -12.61 -36.38 -16.78
CA LEU A 133 -13.30 -37.63 -17.08
C LEU A 133 -12.37 -38.85 -16.93
N VAL A 134 -11.11 -38.73 -17.38
CA VAL A 134 -10.10 -39.78 -17.16
C VAL A 134 -9.92 -40.04 -15.66
N LEU A 135 -9.83 -38.99 -14.85
CA LEU A 135 -9.70 -39.12 -13.39
C LEU A 135 -10.93 -39.76 -12.76
N LYS A 136 -12.13 -39.36 -13.18
CA LYS A 136 -13.41 -39.97 -12.74
C LYS A 136 -13.46 -41.46 -13.05
N HIS A 137 -12.95 -41.87 -14.21
CA HIS A 137 -12.96 -43.24 -14.70
C HIS A 137 -11.65 -44.00 -14.44
N ARG A 138 -10.79 -43.52 -13.53
CA ARG A 138 -9.46 -44.09 -13.24
C ARG A 138 -9.44 -45.59 -12.96
N ALA A 139 -10.52 -46.12 -12.39
CA ALA A 139 -10.66 -47.54 -12.07
C ALA A 139 -10.73 -48.48 -13.30
N ALA A 140 -11.05 -47.96 -14.49
CA ALA A 140 -11.15 -48.74 -15.71
C ALA A 140 -9.92 -48.62 -16.61
N LEU A 141 -8.92 -47.81 -16.23
CA LEU A 141 -7.76 -47.51 -17.08
C LEU A 141 -6.76 -48.65 -17.11
N ASP A 142 -6.41 -49.19 -15.94
CA ASP A 142 -5.43 -50.26 -15.79
C ASP A 142 -6.09 -51.45 -15.08
N PRO A 143 -6.12 -52.65 -15.70
CA PRO A 143 -6.73 -53.84 -15.10
C PRO A 143 -6.02 -54.32 -13.82
N LYS A 144 -4.79 -53.86 -13.55
CA LYS A 144 -4.01 -54.22 -12.36
C LYS A 144 -4.15 -53.21 -11.22
N ARG A 145 -4.73 -52.03 -11.47
CA ARG A 145 -4.87 -50.98 -10.47
C ARG A 145 -6.31 -50.88 -10.00
N HIS A 146 -6.57 -51.41 -8.81
CA HIS A 146 -7.85 -51.30 -8.14
C HIS A 146 -7.83 -50.15 -7.12
N TYR A 147 -8.61 -49.11 -7.40
CA TYR A 147 -8.78 -47.97 -6.47
C TYR A 147 -9.92 -48.23 -5.50
N LYS A 148 -9.90 -47.52 -4.37
CA LYS A 148 -11.06 -47.45 -3.46
C LYS A 148 -12.28 -46.90 -4.22
N LYS A 149 -13.45 -47.45 -3.93
CA LYS A 149 -14.72 -47.06 -4.54
C LYS A 149 -15.16 -45.69 -4.01
N ASP A 150 -14.88 -44.65 -4.77
CA ASP A 150 -15.32 -43.29 -4.48
C ASP A 150 -16.22 -42.73 -5.59
N LYS A 151 -17.25 -41.97 -5.22
CA LYS A 151 -18.11 -41.25 -6.17
C LYS A 151 -17.51 -39.89 -6.49
N TRP A 152 -16.34 -39.87 -7.14
CA TRP A 152 -15.64 -38.63 -7.46
C TRP A 152 -16.51 -37.69 -8.32
N GLN A 153 -16.82 -36.52 -7.77
CA GLN A 153 -17.46 -35.41 -8.47
C GLN A 153 -16.43 -34.31 -8.72
N LEU A 154 -16.67 -33.51 -9.75
CA LEU A 154 -15.80 -32.38 -10.07
C LEU A 154 -15.88 -31.34 -8.94
N PRO A 155 -14.77 -31.03 -8.24
CA PRO A 155 -14.74 -29.94 -7.27
C PRO A 155 -14.93 -28.58 -7.95
N GLU A 156 -15.48 -27.61 -7.22
CA GLU A 156 -15.67 -26.25 -7.72
C GLU A 156 -14.34 -25.53 -8.00
N ARG A 157 -13.37 -25.70 -7.10
CA ARG A 157 -12.05 -25.04 -7.15
C ARG A 157 -10.98 -26.10 -7.21
N PHE A 158 -10.10 -26.01 -8.20
CA PHE A 158 -8.99 -26.94 -8.39
C PHE A 158 -7.91 -26.29 -9.24
N SER A 159 -6.70 -26.81 -9.16
CA SER A 159 -5.58 -26.42 -10.01
C SER A 159 -4.97 -27.65 -10.66
N VAL A 160 -4.39 -27.45 -11.85
CA VAL A 160 -3.60 -28.49 -12.52
C VAL A 160 -2.14 -28.18 -12.27
N GLY A 161 -1.42 -29.14 -11.70
CA GLY A 161 0.01 -29.04 -11.43
C GLY A 161 0.80 -30.07 -12.24
N THR A 162 2.08 -29.79 -12.44
CA THR A 162 3.05 -30.75 -12.98
C THR A 162 4.01 -31.15 -11.86
N ILE A 163 4.33 -32.44 -11.76
CA ILE A 163 5.29 -32.94 -10.78
C ILE A 163 6.69 -32.47 -11.19
N VAL A 164 7.38 -31.75 -10.30
CA VAL A 164 8.78 -31.36 -10.48
C VAL A 164 9.64 -32.41 -9.80
N GLU A 165 10.23 -33.28 -10.61
CA GLU A 165 11.19 -34.28 -10.16
C GLU A 165 12.49 -33.59 -9.71
N ASP A 166 13.09 -34.10 -8.63
CA ASP A 166 14.36 -33.57 -8.14
C ASP A 166 15.55 -33.97 -9.05
N LYS A 167 16.76 -33.55 -8.66
CA LYS A 167 18.01 -33.89 -9.35
C LYS A 167 18.79 -35.03 -8.68
N SER A 168 18.22 -35.70 -7.67
CA SER A 168 18.87 -36.80 -6.97
C SER A 168 18.58 -38.15 -7.65
N GLU A 169 17.37 -38.37 -8.15
CA GLU A 169 16.98 -39.61 -8.83
C GLU A 169 16.78 -39.43 -10.35
N PHE A 170 17.63 -40.07 -11.15
CA PHE A 170 17.62 -39.89 -12.62
C PHE A 170 16.89 -40.99 -13.40
N PHE A 171 16.82 -42.22 -12.89
CA PHE A 171 16.47 -43.39 -13.71
C PHE A 171 15.18 -44.11 -13.30
N SER A 172 14.67 -43.88 -12.09
CA SER A 172 13.51 -44.62 -11.55
C SER A 172 12.19 -43.89 -11.86
N SER A 173 11.98 -42.76 -11.19
CA SER A 173 10.73 -42.00 -11.22
C SER A 173 10.68 -40.95 -12.35
N ARG A 174 11.85 -40.63 -12.92
CA ARG A 174 12.02 -39.52 -13.85
C ARG A 174 11.54 -39.83 -15.27
N MET A 175 10.61 -39.02 -15.75
CA MET A 175 10.11 -39.08 -17.13
C MET A 175 11.07 -38.37 -18.09
N LYS A 176 11.39 -39.00 -19.22
CA LYS A 176 12.19 -38.39 -20.28
C LYS A 176 11.41 -37.24 -20.94
N ASN A 177 12.12 -36.24 -21.48
CA ASN A 177 11.48 -35.08 -22.10
C ASN A 177 10.48 -35.45 -23.22
N LYS A 178 10.75 -36.53 -23.97
CA LYS A 178 9.87 -37.01 -25.05
C LYS A 178 8.54 -37.60 -24.56
N GLU A 179 8.57 -38.19 -23.37
CA GLU A 179 7.42 -38.85 -22.74
C GLU A 179 6.55 -37.87 -21.95
N ARG A 180 7.11 -36.71 -21.56
CA ARG A 180 6.37 -35.62 -20.93
C ARG A 180 5.36 -35.01 -21.91
N LYS A 181 4.08 -35.05 -21.56
CA LYS A 181 2.97 -34.46 -22.32
C LYS A 181 2.28 -33.39 -21.48
N SER A 182 1.58 -32.47 -22.15
CA SER A 182 0.86 -31.36 -21.51
C SER A 182 -0.41 -31.79 -20.76
N THR A 183 -0.94 -32.97 -21.05
CA THR A 183 -2.31 -33.39 -20.68
C THR A 183 -2.26 -34.84 -20.20
N MET A 184 -3.05 -35.20 -19.18
CA MET A 184 -3.07 -36.56 -18.62
C MET A 184 -3.52 -37.58 -19.67
N LEU A 185 -4.56 -37.24 -20.45
CA LEU A 185 -5.00 -38.03 -21.58
C LEU A 185 -3.91 -38.19 -22.65
N GLY A 186 -3.10 -37.16 -22.89
CA GLY A 186 -2.00 -37.21 -23.86
C GLY A 186 -0.95 -38.25 -23.47
N THR A 187 -0.61 -38.33 -22.18
CA THR A 187 0.26 -39.39 -21.65
C THR A 187 -0.37 -40.76 -21.80
N LEU A 188 -1.67 -40.90 -21.51
CA LEU A 188 -2.39 -42.17 -21.62
C LEU A 188 -2.42 -42.71 -23.05
N MET A 189 -2.65 -41.83 -24.04
CA MET A 189 -2.65 -42.19 -25.47
C MET A 189 -1.25 -42.52 -25.99
N GLY A 190 -0.20 -41.98 -25.36
CA GLY A 190 1.19 -42.27 -25.71
C GLY A 190 1.68 -43.64 -25.27
N SER A 191 0.98 -44.31 -24.34
CA SER A 191 1.33 -45.66 -23.90
C SER A 191 0.75 -46.73 -24.84
N ASP A 192 1.62 -47.61 -25.36
CA ASP A 192 1.20 -48.68 -26.26
C ASP A 192 0.45 -49.79 -25.53
N ASP A 193 0.85 -50.10 -24.30
CA ASP A 193 0.24 -51.16 -23.49
C ASP A 193 -1.22 -50.84 -23.12
N THR A 194 -1.50 -49.59 -22.75
CA THR A 194 -2.86 -49.12 -22.47
C THR A 194 -3.72 -49.17 -23.72
N ASN A 195 -3.18 -48.75 -24.87
CA ASN A 195 -3.88 -48.78 -26.15
C ASN A 195 -4.24 -50.22 -26.58
N LYS A 196 -3.32 -51.18 -26.45
CA LYS A 196 -3.58 -52.60 -26.71
C LYS A 196 -4.70 -53.14 -25.83
N TYR A 197 -4.63 -52.85 -24.53
CA TYR A 197 -5.66 -53.27 -23.58
C TYR A 197 -7.03 -52.68 -23.92
N PHE A 198 -7.11 -51.36 -24.14
CA PHE A 198 -8.36 -50.69 -24.46
C PHE A 198 -8.95 -51.19 -25.77
N LYS A 199 -8.13 -51.37 -26.82
CA LYS A 199 -8.59 -51.92 -28.10
C LYS A 199 -9.20 -53.31 -27.91
N ARG A 200 -8.50 -54.21 -27.23
CA ARG A 200 -8.97 -55.58 -26.96
C ARG A 200 -10.27 -55.59 -26.15
N LYS A 201 -10.32 -54.87 -25.03
CA LYS A 201 -11.52 -54.84 -24.17
C LYS A 201 -12.69 -54.14 -24.86
N TYR A 202 -12.43 -53.09 -25.64
CA TYR A 202 -13.45 -52.42 -26.43
C TYR A 202 -14.09 -53.38 -27.44
N THR A 203 -13.29 -54.13 -28.20
CA THR A 203 -13.80 -55.11 -29.17
C THR A 203 -14.61 -56.22 -28.50
N GLU A 204 -14.18 -56.69 -27.33
CA GLU A 204 -14.90 -57.71 -26.56
C GLU A 204 -16.25 -57.16 -26.07
N VAL A 205 -16.27 -55.95 -25.52
CA VAL A 205 -17.50 -55.28 -25.08
C VAL A 205 -18.44 -55.02 -26.25
N GLN A 206 -17.91 -54.60 -27.40
CA GLN A 206 -18.72 -54.37 -28.60
C GLN A 206 -19.32 -55.66 -29.15
N ALA A 207 -18.55 -56.75 -29.19
CA ALA A 207 -19.05 -58.06 -29.60
C ALA A 207 -20.18 -58.53 -28.66
N LYS A 208 -19.99 -58.37 -27.34
CA LYS A 208 -21.01 -58.70 -26.34
C LYS A 208 -22.27 -57.85 -26.48
N LYS A 209 -22.14 -56.54 -26.70
CA LYS A 209 -23.27 -55.60 -26.87
C LYS A 209 -24.01 -55.78 -28.19
N THR A 210 -23.30 -56.19 -29.24
CA THR A 210 -23.87 -56.39 -30.59
C THR A 210 -24.45 -57.79 -30.78
N SER A 211 -24.08 -58.74 -29.91
CA SER A 211 -24.68 -60.08 -29.85
C SER A 211 -26.22 -60.00 -29.78
N GLY A 212 -26.91 -60.76 -30.63
CA GLY A 212 -28.38 -60.80 -30.66
C GLY A 212 -29.09 -59.53 -31.16
N ALA A 213 -28.34 -58.48 -31.53
CA ALA A 213 -28.94 -57.25 -32.04
C ALA A 213 -29.44 -57.40 -33.48
N LYS A 214 -29.80 -56.27 -34.12
CA LYS A 214 -30.34 -56.22 -35.49
C LYS A 214 -29.49 -56.97 -36.52
N GLY A 215 -28.17 -56.97 -36.38
CA GLY A 215 -27.27 -57.70 -37.26
C GLY A 215 -27.48 -59.22 -37.21
N TYR A 216 -27.75 -59.78 -36.03
CA TYR A 216 -28.08 -61.20 -35.88
C TYR A 216 -29.46 -61.50 -36.51
N TYR A 217 -30.46 -60.68 -36.20
CA TYR A 217 -31.80 -60.84 -36.75
C TYR A 217 -31.82 -60.80 -38.29
N LYS A 218 -31.10 -59.85 -38.90
CA LYS A 218 -30.96 -59.76 -40.36
C LYS A 218 -30.33 -61.02 -40.95
N LYS A 219 -29.24 -61.53 -40.36
CA LYS A 219 -28.60 -62.79 -40.79
C LYS A 219 -29.57 -63.99 -40.74
N VAL A 220 -30.41 -64.08 -39.71
CA VAL A 220 -31.42 -65.14 -39.60
C VAL A 220 -32.48 -65.00 -40.69
N LYS A 221 -32.98 -63.79 -40.95
CA LYS A 221 -33.93 -63.53 -42.04
C LYS A 221 -33.35 -63.88 -43.41
N ASP A 222 -32.12 -63.46 -43.68
CA ASP A 222 -31.45 -63.73 -44.95
C ASP A 222 -31.26 -65.25 -45.16
N LYS A 223 -30.94 -66.00 -44.09
CA LYS A 223 -30.89 -67.47 -44.14
C LYS A 223 -32.25 -68.10 -44.43
N ARG A 224 -33.34 -67.58 -43.83
CA ARG A 224 -34.70 -68.06 -44.09
C ARG A 224 -35.20 -67.75 -45.50
N LYS A 225 -34.77 -66.62 -46.09
CA LYS A 225 -35.11 -66.25 -47.47
C LYS A 225 -34.34 -67.07 -48.51
N LYS A 226 -33.17 -67.60 -48.13
CA LYS A 226 -32.30 -68.40 -48.99
C LYS A 226 -32.67 -69.89 -49.01
N MET A 227 -33.37 -70.38 -47.98
CA MET A 227 -34.10 -71.65 -48.06
C MET A 227 -35.36 -71.48 -48.90
#